data_AF-A0A257AHT1-F1
#
_entry.id   AF-A0A257AHT1-F1
#
_cell.length_a   1.000
_cell.length_b   1.000
_cell.length_c   1.000
_cell.angle_alpha   90.00
_cell.angle_beta   90.00
_cell.angle_gamma   90.00
#
_symmetry.space_group_name_H-M   'P 1'
#
loop_
_entity.id
_entity.type
_entity.pdbx_description
1 polymer ?
#
loop_
_entity_poly.entity_id
_entity_poly.type
_entity_poly.pdbx_seq_one_letter_code
_entity_poly.pdbx_strand_id
1 'polypeptide(L)'
;MISRKKIRRKEMYYALAAYSIVLASRIISKNLPLPLSHVLTVSKSLGYEVRGRDILRASSLFQELMKPTYPSSEGFIYLILMKLSTQIDFSLLQKMGFKEKSSFIKAVAEESLQLLSVLRKYRGGRNPSIFSGAIIYAALKVLYRDKRPPISQRKIAECIGVAEYSIREVFEGIWRLLTELEVHKP
;
A
#
# COMPACT_ATOMS: atom_id res chain seq x y z
N MET A 1 18.78 6.96 -25.12
CA MET A 1 19.80 5.91 -25.00
C MET A 1 20.08 5.66 -23.51
N ILE A 2 19.51 4.60 -22.92
CA ILE A 2 19.74 4.30 -21.49
C ILE A 2 21.08 3.57 -21.38
N SER A 3 22.04 4.17 -20.68
CA SER A 3 23.34 3.57 -20.37
C SER A 3 23.16 2.20 -19.69
N ARG A 4 23.51 1.13 -20.40
CA ARG A 4 23.54 -0.25 -19.87
C ARG A 4 24.75 -0.38 -18.93
N LYS A 5 24.64 0.10 -17.70
CA LYS A 5 25.59 -0.27 -16.63
C LYS A 5 25.57 -1.80 -16.48
N LYS A 6 26.72 -2.44 -16.72
CA LYS A 6 26.97 -3.88 -16.52
C LYS A 6 26.59 -4.25 -15.08
N ILE A 7 25.42 -4.87 -14.90
CA ILE A 7 25.06 -5.52 -13.63
C ILE A 7 25.97 -6.74 -13.49
N ARG A 8 26.51 -6.98 -12.29
CA ARG A 8 27.25 -8.21 -12.03
C ARG A 8 26.27 -9.38 -12.19
N ARG A 9 26.59 -10.34 -13.06
CA ARG A 9 25.69 -11.44 -13.49
C ARG A 9 24.92 -12.11 -12.34
N LYS A 10 25.56 -12.26 -11.17
CA LYS A 10 24.99 -12.83 -9.93
C LYS A 10 23.84 -12.00 -9.32
N GLU A 11 23.99 -10.68 -9.26
CA GLU A 11 22.96 -9.76 -8.74
C GLU A 11 21.69 -9.78 -9.62
N MET A 12 21.87 -10.00 -10.92
CA MET A 12 20.77 -10.11 -11.88
C MET A 12 19.91 -11.36 -11.65
N TYR A 13 20.53 -12.50 -11.29
CA TYR A 13 19.78 -13.74 -11.02
C TYR A 13 18.92 -13.62 -9.75
N TYR A 14 19.43 -13.00 -8.70
CA TYR A 14 18.66 -12.77 -7.48
C TYR A 14 17.51 -11.77 -7.70
N ALA A 15 17.76 -10.70 -8.43
CA ALA A 15 16.72 -9.76 -8.82
C ALA A 15 15.62 -10.43 -9.68
N LEU A 16 16.01 -11.33 -10.58
CA LEU A 16 15.08 -12.10 -11.39
C LEU A 16 14.25 -13.07 -10.54
N ALA A 17 14.88 -13.85 -9.65
CA ALA A 17 14.18 -14.75 -8.76
C ALA A 17 13.18 -14.00 -7.86
N ALA A 18 13.61 -12.89 -7.27
CA ALA A 18 12.75 -12.00 -6.49
C ALA A 18 11.58 -11.46 -7.33
N TYR A 19 11.82 -11.04 -8.57
CA TYR A 19 10.77 -10.59 -9.47
C TYR A 19 9.79 -11.71 -9.84
N SER A 20 10.27 -12.93 -10.09
CA SER A 20 9.43 -14.09 -10.40
C SER A 20 8.44 -14.39 -9.28
N ILE A 21 8.87 -14.30 -8.02
CA ILE A 21 7.98 -14.47 -6.85
C ILE A 21 6.91 -13.38 -6.81
N VAL A 22 7.29 -12.12 -7.04
CA VAL A 22 6.36 -10.98 -7.09
C VAL A 22 5.34 -11.17 -8.21
N LEU A 23 5.80 -11.60 -9.39
CA LEU A 23 4.95 -11.84 -10.55
C LEU A 23 3.98 -13.00 -10.29
N ALA A 24 4.46 -14.13 -9.78
CA ALA A 24 3.64 -15.28 -9.44
C ALA A 24 2.54 -14.90 -8.42
N SER A 25 2.90 -14.14 -7.38
CA SER A 25 1.93 -13.62 -6.41
C SER A 25 0.82 -12.80 -7.08
N ARG A 26 1.15 -11.96 -8.08
CA ARG A 26 0.15 -11.14 -8.79
C ARG A 26 -0.78 -11.95 -9.66
N ILE A 27 -0.28 -13.06 -10.22
CA ILE A 27 -1.09 -13.99 -11.03
C ILE A 27 -2.05 -14.77 -10.12
N ILE A 28 -1.55 -15.29 -9.00
CA ILE A 28 -2.32 -16.11 -8.06
C ILE A 28 -3.33 -15.28 -7.25
N SER A 29 -2.95 -14.05 -6.85
CA SER A 29 -3.73 -13.23 -5.92
C SER A 29 -3.80 -11.79 -6.39
N LYS A 30 -4.76 -11.50 -7.28
CA LYS A 30 -5.06 -10.13 -7.74
C LYS A 30 -5.40 -9.16 -6.60
N ASN A 31 -5.99 -9.68 -5.53
CA ASN A 31 -6.54 -8.90 -4.42
C ASN A 31 -5.65 -8.86 -3.17
N LEU A 32 -4.50 -9.55 -3.16
CA LEU A 32 -3.57 -9.52 -2.03
C LEU A 32 -2.13 -9.43 -2.55
N PRO A 33 -1.67 -8.22 -2.92
CA PRO A 33 -0.38 -8.06 -3.56
C PRO A 33 0.75 -8.33 -2.56
N LEU A 34 1.75 -9.13 -2.96
CA LEU A 34 2.99 -9.26 -2.21
C LEU A 34 3.80 -7.95 -2.30
N PRO A 35 4.03 -7.23 -1.19
CA PRO A 35 4.80 -5.98 -1.23
C PRO A 35 6.26 -6.25 -1.56
N LEU A 36 6.86 -5.40 -2.41
CA LEU A 36 8.29 -5.49 -2.75
C LEU A 36 9.18 -5.42 -1.50
N SER A 37 8.79 -4.63 -0.50
CA SER A 37 9.50 -4.53 0.78
C SER A 37 9.63 -5.89 1.48
N HIS A 38 8.61 -6.74 1.41
CA HIS A 38 8.64 -8.06 2.02
C HIS A 38 9.68 -8.96 1.31
N VAL A 39 9.67 -8.96 -0.03
CA VAL A 39 10.63 -9.73 -0.82
C VAL A 39 12.06 -9.28 -0.56
N LEU A 40 12.29 -7.97 -0.43
CA LEU A 40 13.60 -7.42 -0.09
C LEU A 40 14.06 -7.84 1.30
N THR A 41 13.16 -7.79 2.30
CA THR A 41 13.47 -8.22 3.67
C THR A 41 13.84 -9.70 3.73
N VAL A 42 13.06 -10.57 3.09
CA VAL A 42 13.33 -12.03 3.05
C VAL A 42 14.62 -12.33 2.27
N SER A 43 14.85 -11.64 1.16
CA SER A 43 16.11 -11.80 0.40
C SER A 43 17.31 -11.46 1.28
N LYS A 44 17.23 -10.36 2.04
CA LYS A 44 18.28 -9.94 2.97
C LYS A 44 18.49 -10.96 4.10
N SER A 45 17.42 -11.50 4.68
CA SER A 45 17.55 -12.51 5.75
C SER A 45 18.19 -13.82 5.26
N LEU A 46 18.08 -14.12 3.97
CA LEU A 46 18.75 -15.27 3.32
C LEU A 46 20.20 -14.95 2.89
N GLY A 47 20.72 -13.75 3.19
CA GLY A 47 22.07 -13.34 2.82
C GLY A 47 22.21 -12.80 1.39
N TYR A 48 21.10 -12.55 0.68
CA TYR A 48 21.12 -11.99 -0.66
C TYR A 48 20.93 -10.47 -0.66
N GLU A 49 21.88 -9.75 -1.28
CA GLU A 49 21.73 -8.32 -1.52
C GLU A 49 20.94 -8.07 -2.81
N VAL A 50 19.62 -7.89 -2.66
CA VAL A 50 18.74 -7.46 -3.75
C VAL A 50 18.24 -6.04 -3.45
N ARG A 51 18.35 -5.14 -4.43
CA ARG A 51 17.78 -3.79 -4.31
C ARG A 51 16.49 -3.70 -5.12
N GLY A 52 15.51 -2.94 -4.63
CA GLY A 52 14.22 -2.77 -5.31
C GLY A 52 14.36 -2.29 -6.77
N ARG A 53 15.33 -1.40 -7.04
CA ARG A 53 15.62 -0.93 -8.41
C ARG A 53 16.04 -2.06 -9.36
N ASP A 54 16.71 -3.10 -8.85
CA ASP A 54 17.20 -4.21 -9.67
C ASP A 54 16.05 -5.16 -9.99
N ILE A 55 15.11 -5.35 -9.05
CA ILE A 55 13.83 -6.05 -9.28
C ILE A 55 13.00 -5.31 -10.33
N LEU A 56 12.89 -3.97 -10.23
CA LEU A 56 12.15 -3.17 -11.21
C LEU A 56 12.80 -3.20 -12.60
N ARG A 57 14.14 -3.17 -12.69
CA ARG A 57 14.84 -3.38 -13.97
C ARG A 57 14.59 -4.77 -14.53
N ALA A 58 14.65 -5.81 -13.71
CA ALA A 58 14.30 -7.16 -14.13
C ALA A 58 12.86 -7.19 -14.69
N SER A 59 11.91 -6.51 -14.03
CA SER A 59 10.52 -6.43 -14.51
C SER A 59 10.37 -5.86 -15.92
N SER A 60 11.16 -4.84 -16.27
CA SER A 60 11.11 -4.23 -17.60
C SER A 60 11.54 -5.18 -18.72
N LEU A 61 12.44 -6.13 -18.42
CA LEU A 61 12.90 -7.13 -19.39
C LEU A 61 11.79 -8.15 -19.76
N PHE A 62 10.81 -8.34 -18.89
CA PHE A 62 9.73 -9.33 -19.07
C PHE A 62 8.36 -8.68 -19.29
N GLN A 63 8.29 -7.35 -19.34
CA GLN A 63 7.05 -6.62 -19.44
C GLN A 63 6.32 -6.92 -20.77
N GLU A 64 7.07 -7.03 -21.86
CA GLU A 64 6.54 -7.35 -23.20
C GLU A 64 6.08 -8.81 -23.30
N LEU A 65 6.76 -9.73 -22.61
CA LEU A 65 6.49 -11.17 -22.68
C LEU A 65 5.28 -11.58 -21.83
N MET A 66 5.11 -10.97 -20.65
CA MET A 66 4.16 -11.47 -19.64
C MET A 66 2.96 -10.55 -19.39
N LYS A 67 2.95 -9.32 -19.94
CA LYS A 67 1.91 -8.29 -19.71
C LYS A 67 1.43 -8.24 -18.24
N PRO A 68 2.35 -8.01 -17.28
CA PRO A 68 2.07 -8.19 -15.87
C PRO A 68 0.93 -7.28 -15.40
N THR A 69 0.02 -7.84 -14.60
CA THR A 69 -1.01 -7.05 -13.91
C THR A 69 -0.36 -6.19 -12.83
N TYR A 70 -0.70 -4.91 -12.78
CA TYR A 70 -0.26 -4.03 -11.70
C TYR A 70 -1.06 -4.32 -10.44
N PRO A 71 -0.44 -4.29 -9.26
CA PRO A 71 -1.15 -4.56 -8.01
C PRO A 71 -2.22 -3.48 -7.76
N SER A 72 -3.42 -3.94 -7.42
CA SER A 72 -4.58 -3.09 -7.19
C SER A 72 -4.43 -2.31 -5.88
N SER A 73 -4.97 -1.09 -5.82
CA SER A 73 -4.93 -0.30 -4.58
C SER A 73 -5.88 -0.89 -3.53
N GLU A 74 -6.93 -1.55 -3.99
CA GLU A 74 -7.88 -2.34 -3.22
C GLU A 74 -7.15 -3.42 -2.42
N GLY A 75 -6.27 -4.18 -3.07
CA GLY A 75 -5.53 -5.24 -2.39
C GLY A 75 -4.58 -4.72 -1.32
N PHE A 76 -3.97 -3.54 -1.55
CA PHE A 76 -3.18 -2.88 -0.51
C PHE A 76 -4.03 -2.35 0.64
N ILE A 77 -5.26 -1.89 0.39
CA ILE A 77 -6.18 -1.51 1.48
C ILE A 77 -6.39 -2.70 2.41
N TYR A 78 -6.78 -3.86 1.86
CA TYR A 78 -6.99 -5.07 2.66
C TYR A 78 -5.73 -5.51 3.40
N LEU A 79 -4.57 -5.49 2.74
CA LEU A 79 -3.30 -5.87 3.37
C LEU A 79 -2.94 -4.95 4.55
N ILE A 80 -3.13 -3.64 4.40
CA ILE A 80 -2.86 -2.68 5.47
C ILE A 80 -3.86 -2.87 6.62
N LEU A 81 -5.15 -3.04 6.32
CA LEU A 81 -6.18 -3.25 7.33
C LEU A 81 -5.99 -4.57 8.09
N MET A 82 -5.55 -5.63 7.41
CA MET A 82 -5.19 -6.90 8.04
C MET A 82 -4.01 -6.73 9.01
N LYS A 83 -3.01 -5.92 8.67
CA LYS A 83 -1.91 -5.61 9.60
C LYS A 83 -2.36 -4.72 10.75
N LEU A 84 -3.24 -3.76 10.47
CA LEU A 84 -3.78 -2.89 11.51
C LEU A 84 -4.63 -3.69 12.51
N SER A 85 -5.43 -4.65 12.06
CA SER A 85 -6.30 -5.44 12.95
C SER A 85 -5.51 -6.21 14.02
N THR A 86 -4.29 -6.64 13.71
CA THR A 86 -3.40 -7.31 14.67
C THR A 86 -2.68 -6.34 15.60
N GLN A 87 -2.49 -5.09 15.18
CA GLN A 87 -1.72 -4.08 15.92
C GLN A 87 -2.55 -3.03 16.65
N ILE A 88 -3.84 -2.92 16.36
CA ILE A 88 -4.74 -1.96 17.02
C ILE A 88 -5.07 -2.46 18.44
N ASP A 89 -4.94 -1.56 19.40
CA ASP A 89 -5.43 -1.75 20.76
C ASP A 89 -6.97 -1.77 20.77
N PHE A 90 -7.53 -2.89 21.22
CA PHE A 90 -8.99 -3.04 21.27
C PHE A 90 -9.65 -2.13 22.29
N SER A 91 -8.95 -1.83 23.40
CA SER A 91 -9.51 -1.02 24.48
C SER A 91 -9.82 0.41 24.01
N LEU A 92 -9.01 0.94 23.09
CA LEU A 92 -9.27 2.20 22.41
C LEU A 92 -10.54 2.16 21.57
N LEU A 93 -10.76 1.08 20.82
CA LEU A 93 -11.95 0.92 19.98
C LEU A 93 -13.22 0.73 20.82
N GLN A 94 -13.13 0.02 21.95
CA GLN A 94 -14.24 -0.14 22.89
C GLN A 94 -14.70 1.20 23.47
N LYS A 95 -13.77 2.08 23.83
CA LYS A 95 -14.08 3.46 24.27
C LYS A 95 -14.80 4.28 23.20
N MET A 96 -14.71 3.87 21.94
CA MET A 96 -15.38 4.49 20.80
C MET A 96 -16.70 3.78 20.42
N GLY A 97 -17.12 2.77 21.18
CA GLY A 97 -18.38 2.07 21.00
C GLY A 97 -18.30 0.83 20.12
N PHE A 98 -17.12 0.41 19.66
CA PHE A 98 -16.99 -0.83 18.89
C PHE A 98 -17.02 -2.05 19.79
N LYS A 99 -17.96 -2.97 19.49
CA LYS A 99 -18.09 -4.26 20.16
C LYS A 99 -17.07 -5.29 19.69
N GLU A 100 -16.54 -5.13 18.48
CA GLU A 100 -15.56 -6.03 17.87
C GLU A 100 -14.57 -5.26 17.00
N LYS A 101 -13.30 -5.72 16.94
CA LYS A 101 -12.29 -5.16 16.02
C LYS A 101 -12.70 -5.32 14.55
N SER A 102 -13.33 -6.45 14.22
CA SER A 102 -13.84 -6.79 12.89
C SER A 102 -14.79 -5.71 12.35
N SER A 103 -15.72 -5.23 13.17
CA SER A 103 -16.69 -4.20 12.79
C SER A 103 -16.01 -2.88 12.45
N PHE A 104 -15.01 -2.47 13.24
CA PHE A 104 -14.20 -1.28 12.95
C PHE A 104 -13.45 -1.43 11.62
N ILE A 105 -12.75 -2.56 11.43
CA ILE A 105 -11.98 -2.80 10.20
C ILE A 105 -12.89 -2.82 8.97
N LYS A 106 -14.09 -3.43 9.08
CA LYS A 106 -15.08 -3.47 8.01
C LYS A 106 -15.56 -2.06 7.64
N ALA A 107 -15.92 -1.22 8.61
CA ALA A 107 -16.34 0.15 8.35
C ALA A 107 -15.25 0.97 7.65
N VAL A 108 -13.99 0.85 8.10
CA VAL A 108 -12.86 1.53 7.45
C VAL A 108 -12.62 0.98 6.05
N ALA A 109 -12.76 -0.32 5.82
CA ALA A 109 -12.61 -0.94 4.50
C ALA A 109 -13.66 -0.42 3.51
N GLU A 110 -14.94 -0.41 3.92
CA GLU A 110 -16.06 0.05 3.09
C GLU A 110 -15.86 1.51 2.67
N GLU A 111 -15.60 2.39 3.63
CA GLU A 111 -15.34 3.81 3.36
C GLU A 111 -14.08 4.00 2.47
N SER A 112 -13.00 3.25 2.74
CA SER A 112 -11.78 3.33 1.92
C SER A 112 -12.03 2.92 0.47
N LEU A 113 -12.86 1.90 0.23
CA LEU A 113 -13.20 1.45 -1.12
C LEU A 113 -14.12 2.44 -1.85
N GLN A 114 -15.05 3.06 -1.12
CA GLN A 114 -15.87 4.15 -1.66
C GLN A 114 -14.99 5.33 -2.10
N LEU A 115 -14.10 5.81 -1.23
CA LEU A 115 -13.15 6.87 -1.58
C LEU A 115 -12.24 6.46 -2.74
N LEU A 116 -11.74 5.23 -2.75
CA LEU A 116 -10.89 4.72 -3.82
C LEU A 116 -11.62 4.70 -5.17
N SER A 117 -12.93 4.41 -5.20
CA SER A 117 -13.71 4.38 -6.45
C SER A 117 -13.68 5.74 -7.18
N VAL A 118 -13.72 6.83 -6.43
CA VAL A 118 -13.65 8.21 -6.95
C VAL A 118 -12.20 8.63 -7.20
N LEU A 119 -11.30 8.24 -6.30
CA LEU A 119 -9.91 8.68 -6.31
C LEU A 119 -8.99 7.88 -7.23
N ARG A 120 -9.44 6.74 -7.77
CA ARG A 120 -8.60 5.80 -8.54
C ARG A 120 -7.84 6.48 -9.68
N LYS A 121 -8.48 7.42 -10.39
CA LYS A 121 -7.88 8.18 -11.49
C LYS A 121 -6.76 9.14 -11.05
N TYR A 122 -6.71 9.52 -9.77
CA TYR A 122 -5.74 10.45 -9.20
C TYR A 122 -4.51 9.78 -8.58
N ARG A 123 -4.45 8.43 -8.56
CA ARG A 123 -3.26 7.71 -8.08
C ARG A 123 -2.01 8.10 -8.87
N GLY A 124 -2.14 8.21 -10.20
CA GLY A 124 -1.01 8.46 -11.11
C GLY A 124 0.11 7.43 -10.93
N GLY A 125 1.36 7.88 -10.99
CA GLY A 125 2.56 7.07 -10.79
C GLY A 125 2.91 6.74 -9.34
N ARG A 126 2.05 7.10 -8.37
CA ARG A 126 2.35 6.91 -6.94
C ARG A 126 2.39 5.42 -6.57
N ASN A 127 3.21 5.12 -5.57
CA ASN A 127 3.29 3.79 -4.97
C ASN A 127 1.89 3.39 -4.44
N PRO A 128 1.31 2.27 -4.91
CA PRO A 128 -0.04 1.87 -4.55
C PRO A 128 -0.20 1.62 -3.05
N SER A 129 0.84 1.15 -2.36
CA SER A 129 0.77 0.94 -0.90
C SER A 129 0.67 2.26 -0.12
N ILE A 130 1.42 3.29 -0.55
CA ILE A 130 1.39 4.63 0.08
C ILE A 130 0.04 5.30 -0.21
N PHE A 131 -0.43 5.21 -1.46
CA PHE A 131 -1.72 5.74 -1.87
C PHE A 131 -2.88 5.11 -1.09
N SER A 132 -2.90 3.78 -0.98
CA SER A 132 -3.90 3.07 -0.16
C SER A 132 -3.83 3.44 1.32
N GLY A 133 -2.62 3.62 1.88
CA GLY A 133 -2.47 4.10 3.25
C GLY A 133 -3.05 5.50 3.49
N ALA A 134 -2.85 6.41 2.53
CA ALA A 134 -3.43 7.75 2.58
C ALA A 134 -4.96 7.73 2.44
N ILE A 135 -5.51 6.86 1.58
CA ILE A 135 -6.97 6.64 1.46
C ILE A 135 -7.55 6.11 2.77
N ILE A 136 -6.90 5.13 3.42
CA ILE A 136 -7.35 4.61 4.72
C ILE A 136 -7.39 5.74 5.76
N TYR A 137 -6.37 6.62 5.78
CA TYR A 137 -6.39 7.76 6.69
C TYR A 137 -7.49 8.77 6.35
N ALA A 138 -7.77 9.01 5.07
CA ALA A 138 -8.88 9.85 4.64
C ALA A 138 -10.23 9.23 5.06
N ALA A 139 -10.42 7.92 4.89
CA ALA A 139 -11.61 7.21 5.35
C ALA A 139 -11.82 7.35 6.87
N LEU A 140 -10.74 7.21 7.65
CA LEU A 140 -10.79 7.46 9.09
C LEU A 140 -11.18 8.91 9.40
N LYS A 141 -10.66 9.89 8.67
CA LYS A 141 -11.06 11.29 8.83
C LYS A 141 -12.54 11.53 8.51
N VAL A 142 -13.06 10.87 7.47
CA VAL A 142 -14.48 10.93 7.09
C VAL A 142 -15.37 10.30 8.16
N LEU A 143 -15.01 9.12 8.67
CA LEU A 143 -15.79 8.40 9.69
C LEU A 143 -15.80 9.10 11.06
N TYR A 144 -14.76 9.88 11.36
CA TYR A 144 -14.55 10.50 12.67
C TYR A 144 -14.43 12.03 12.59
N ARG A 145 -15.19 12.71 11.71
CA ARG A 145 -15.07 14.15 11.43
C ARG A 145 -14.79 15.03 12.67
N ASP A 146 -15.63 14.90 13.69
CA ASP A 146 -15.61 15.75 14.89
C ASP A 146 -14.62 15.28 15.96
N LYS A 147 -13.92 14.18 15.71
CA LYS A 147 -13.05 13.51 16.66
C LYS A 147 -11.66 13.27 16.06
N ARG A 148 -10.69 13.05 16.93
CA ARG A 148 -9.37 12.59 16.47
C ARG A 148 -9.52 11.17 15.92
N PRO A 149 -9.02 10.88 14.70
CA PRO A 149 -9.00 9.52 14.18
C PRO A 149 -8.30 8.55 15.16
N PRO A 150 -8.84 7.34 15.37
CA PRO A 150 -8.27 6.35 16.29
C PRO A 150 -6.90 5.85 15.85
N ILE A 151 -6.63 5.90 14.55
CA ILE A 151 -5.38 5.44 13.95
C ILE A 151 -4.69 6.65 13.32
N SER A 152 -3.44 6.87 13.72
CA SER A 152 -2.60 7.94 13.19
C SER A 152 -1.99 7.56 11.84
N GLN A 153 -1.59 8.56 11.06
CA GLN A 153 -0.78 8.36 9.85
C GLN A 153 0.51 7.60 10.16
N ARG A 154 1.14 7.86 11.32
CA ARG A 154 2.31 7.14 11.80
C ARG A 154 2.05 5.63 11.89
N LYS A 155 0.94 5.21 12.49
CA LYS A 155 0.60 3.79 12.64
C LYS A 155 0.38 3.11 11.28
N ILE A 156 -0.24 3.81 10.34
CA ILE A 156 -0.39 3.34 8.96
C ILE A 156 0.97 3.21 8.27
N ALA A 157 1.84 4.21 8.42
CA ALA A 157 3.19 4.20 7.87
C ALA A 157 4.05 3.05 8.41
N GLU A 158 3.96 2.76 9.72
CA GLU A 158 4.59 1.62 10.38
C GLU A 158 4.10 0.27 9.78
N CYS A 159 2.79 0.12 9.56
CA CYS A 159 2.22 -1.08 8.92
C CYS A 159 2.74 -1.31 7.49
N ILE A 160 3.00 -0.23 6.76
CA ILE A 160 3.49 -0.25 5.38
C ILE A 160 5.02 -0.38 5.32
N GLY A 161 5.73 0.09 6.35
CA GLY A 161 7.20 0.16 6.37
C GLY A 161 7.74 1.37 5.59
N VAL A 162 7.08 2.52 5.68
CA VAL A 162 7.50 3.79 5.06
C VAL A 162 7.58 4.89 6.10
N ALA A 163 8.21 6.01 5.74
CA ALA A 163 8.21 7.18 6.60
C ALA A 163 6.82 7.84 6.67
N GLU A 164 6.48 8.41 7.82
CA GLU A 164 5.18 9.06 8.04
C GLU A 164 4.90 10.17 7.02
N TYR A 165 5.92 10.97 6.68
CA TYR A 165 5.77 12.07 5.72
C TYR A 165 5.29 11.61 4.34
N SER A 166 5.60 10.36 3.95
CA SER A 166 5.15 9.80 2.67
C SER A 166 3.64 9.58 2.64
N ILE A 167 3.02 9.24 3.79
CA ILE A 167 1.57 9.16 3.91
C ILE A 167 0.97 10.56 3.95
N ARG A 168 1.59 11.47 4.71
CA ARG A 168 1.10 12.85 4.89
C ARG A 168 0.99 13.61 3.56
N GLU A 169 2.05 13.60 2.76
CA GLU A 169 2.10 14.29 1.47
C GLU A 169 0.99 13.81 0.52
N VAL A 170 0.78 12.50 0.44
CA VAL A 170 -0.28 11.93 -0.42
C VAL A 170 -1.67 12.21 0.14
N PHE A 171 -1.82 12.15 1.47
CA PHE A 171 -3.08 12.47 2.13
C PHE A 171 -3.49 13.93 1.89
N GLU A 172 -2.60 14.90 2.01
CA GLU A 172 -2.92 16.32 1.79
C GLU A 172 -3.48 16.56 0.38
N GLY A 173 -2.88 15.92 -0.63
CA GLY A 173 -3.38 15.98 -2.01
C GLY A 173 -4.75 15.32 -2.18
N ILE A 174 -4.96 14.15 -1.57
CA ILE A 174 -6.26 13.45 -1.58
C ILE A 174 -7.33 14.29 -0.89
N TRP A 175 -7.02 14.84 0.28
CA TRP A 175 -7.98 15.57 1.10
C TRP A 175 -8.48 16.83 0.39
N ARG A 176 -7.57 17.58 -0.24
CA ARG A 176 -7.93 18.73 -1.07
C ARG A 176 -8.89 18.34 -2.19
N LEU A 177 -8.60 17.27 -2.92
CA LEU A 177 -9.46 16.77 -3.99
C LEU A 177 -10.86 16.36 -3.48
N LEU A 178 -10.94 15.71 -2.32
CA LEU A 178 -12.23 15.31 -1.74
C LEU A 178 -13.10 16.52 -1.38
N THR A 179 -12.49 17.60 -0.89
CA THR A 179 -13.19 18.87 -0.62
C THR A 179 -13.64 19.56 -1.92
N GLU A 180 -12.79 19.59 -2.94
CA GLU A 180 -13.11 20.20 -4.25
C GLU A 180 -14.22 19.45 -5.00
N LEU A 181 -14.27 18.13 -4.89
CA LEU A 181 -15.25 17.28 -5.57
C LEU A 181 -16.62 17.24 -4.86
N GLU A 182 -16.79 17.98 -3.75
CA GLU A 182 -17.96 17.91 -2.86
C GLU A 182 -18.35 16.50 -2.38
N VAL A 183 -17.46 15.51 -2.57
CA VAL A 183 -17.59 14.16 -2.00
C VAL A 183 -17.59 14.24 -0.47
N HIS A 184 -17.09 15.37 0.07
CA HIS A 184 -17.18 15.75 1.46
C HIS A 184 -17.41 17.27 1.59
N LYS A 185 -18.61 17.71 1.99
CA LYS A 185 -18.81 19.06 2.55
C LYS A 185 -18.47 19.04 4.05
N PRO A 186 -17.73 20.05 4.56
CA PRO A 186 -17.54 20.22 5.99
C PRO A 186 -18.89 20.25 6.72
#